data_AF-A0AAV2MYP8-F1
#
_entry.id   AF-A0AAV2MYP8-F1
#
_cell.length_a   1.000
_cell.length_b   1.000
_cell.length_c   1.000
_cell.angle_alpha   90.00
_cell.angle_beta   90.00
_cell.angle_gamma   90.00
#
_symmetry.space_group_name_H-M   'P 1'
#
loop_
_entity.id
_entity.type
_entity.pdbx_description
1 polymer ?
#
loop_
_entity_poly.entity_id
_entity_poly.type
_entity_poly.pdbx_seq_one_letter_code
_entity_poly.pdbx_strand_id
1 'polypeptide(L)'
;MSACHKEAVLKFVSLETNVNIAASISNEKLRQMRENRACLLKIISSLRYLSDQGIPIRGQSSDERSNFNNLLNLRSEDSVELQKWLNRDSYKWMSHEIQNEILNMSHSVLRKLVQNVKNTVYFSIIADETSDITTKEQFSFCVRYKNLKV
;
A
#
# COMPACT_ATOMS: atom_id res chain seq x y z
N MET A 1 18.42 -19.56 -24.50
CA MET A 1 17.46 -20.54 -25.05
C MET A 1 16.58 -19.83 -26.07
N SER A 2 16.54 -20.28 -27.33
CA SER A 2 15.84 -19.60 -28.44
C SER A 2 14.32 -19.51 -28.23
N ALA A 3 13.67 -18.47 -28.75
CA ALA A 3 12.21 -18.31 -28.71
C ALA A 3 11.48 -19.51 -29.34
N CYS A 4 12.04 -20.04 -30.44
CA CYS A 4 11.52 -21.22 -31.13
C CYS A 4 11.57 -22.48 -30.24
N HIS A 5 12.63 -22.62 -29.43
CA HIS A 5 12.75 -23.73 -28.50
C HIS A 5 11.73 -23.64 -27.36
N LYS A 6 11.47 -22.44 -26.82
CA LYS A 6 10.41 -22.24 -25.81
C LYS A 6 9.03 -22.60 -26.37
N GLU A 7 8.74 -22.18 -27.59
CA GLU A 7 7.45 -22.45 -28.23
C GLU A 7 7.24 -23.93 -28.54
N ALA A 8 8.28 -24.62 -29.03
CA ALA A 8 8.24 -26.06 -29.29
C ALA A 8 8.01 -26.87 -28.00
N VAL A 9 8.69 -26.51 -26.90
CA VAL A 9 8.51 -27.15 -25.59
C VAL A 9 7.09 -26.93 -25.06
N LEU A 10 6.54 -25.71 -25.17
CA LEU A 10 5.16 -25.42 -24.76
C LEU A 10 4.14 -26.25 -25.54
N LYS A 11 4.31 -26.37 -26.87
CA LYS A 11 3.46 -27.22 -27.72
C LYS A 11 3.57 -28.70 -27.35
N PHE A 12 4.77 -29.20 -27.11
CA PHE A 12 4.99 -30.59 -26.69
C PHE A 12 4.30 -30.91 -25.35
N VAL A 13 4.49 -30.06 -24.34
CA VAL A 13 3.86 -30.21 -23.01
C VAL A 13 2.33 -30.14 -23.11
N SER A 14 1.80 -29.28 -23.99
CA SER A 14 0.35 -29.18 -24.20
C SER A 14 -0.29 -30.44 -24.78
N LEU A 15 0.47 -31.19 -25.59
CA LEU A 15 0.03 -32.46 -26.17
C LEU A 15 0.07 -33.60 -25.14
N GLU A 16 1.08 -33.63 -24.27
CA GLU A 16 1.18 -34.68 -23.23
C GLU A 16 0.16 -34.50 -22.10
N THR A 17 -0.16 -33.27 -21.72
CA THR A 17 -0.99 -32.99 -20.53
C THR A 17 -2.49 -32.94 -20.84
N ASN A 18 -2.89 -32.89 -22.11
CA ASN A 18 -4.28 -32.71 -22.56
C ASN A 18 -5.01 -31.53 -21.87
N VAL A 19 -4.25 -30.52 -21.44
CA VAL A 19 -4.77 -29.32 -20.79
C VAL A 19 -5.01 -28.27 -21.85
N ASN A 20 -6.20 -27.67 -21.85
CA ASN A 20 -6.50 -26.53 -22.71
C ASN A 20 -5.52 -25.39 -22.40
N ILE A 21 -4.67 -25.03 -23.36
CA ILE A 21 -3.63 -24.01 -23.22
C ILE A 21 -4.25 -22.67 -22.80
N ALA A 22 -5.40 -22.29 -23.36
CA ALA A 22 -6.09 -21.06 -23.00
C ALA A 22 -6.56 -21.08 -21.54
N ALA A 23 -7.06 -22.21 -21.05
CA ALA A 23 -7.42 -22.38 -19.64
C ALA A 23 -6.20 -22.30 -18.72
N SER A 24 -5.07 -22.89 -19.12
CA SER A 24 -3.80 -22.81 -18.36
C SER A 24 -3.28 -21.38 -18.26
N ILE A 25 -3.28 -20.64 -19.38
CA ILE A 25 -2.87 -19.22 -19.40
C ILE A 25 -3.79 -18.37 -18.53
N SER A 26 -5.10 -18.61 -18.60
CA SER A 26 -6.09 -17.92 -17.78
C SER A 26 -5.84 -18.15 -16.28
N ASN A 27 -5.61 -19.41 -15.88
CA ASN A 27 -5.30 -19.78 -14.50
C ASN A 27 -4.02 -19.12 -13.99
N GLU A 28 -2.97 -19.08 -14.82
CA GLU A 28 -1.72 -18.42 -14.45
C GLU A 28 -1.88 -16.91 -14.29
N LYS A 29 -2.65 -16.27 -15.17
CA LYS A 29 -3.00 -14.84 -15.03
C LYS A 29 -3.74 -14.57 -13.73
N LEU A 30 -4.72 -15.41 -13.38
CA LEU A 30 -5.46 -15.30 -12.11
C LEU A 30 -4.56 -15.52 -10.89
N ARG A 31 -3.56 -16.40 -10.99
CA ARG A 31 -2.55 -16.63 -9.94
C ARG A 31 -1.70 -15.37 -9.74
N GLN A 32 -1.18 -14.80 -10.82
CA GLN A 32 -0.39 -13.56 -10.77
C GLN A 32 -1.19 -12.38 -10.22
N MET A 33 -2.46 -12.23 -10.62
CA MET A 33 -3.34 -11.19 -10.06
C MET A 33 -3.52 -11.34 -8.55
N ARG A 34 -3.66 -12.57 -8.04
CA ARG A 34 -3.76 -12.84 -6.61
C ARG A 34 -2.47 -12.51 -5.86
N GLU A 35 -1.33 -12.97 -6.36
CA GLU A 35 -0.01 -12.67 -5.77
C GLU A 35 0.26 -11.16 -5.74
N ASN A 36 0.02 -10.47 -6.85
CA ASN A 36 0.19 -9.03 -6.97
C ASN A 36 -0.73 -8.28 -6.00
N ARG A 37 -2.00 -8.72 -5.86
CA ARG A 37 -2.94 -8.11 -4.90
C ARG A 37 -2.48 -8.33 -3.45
N ALA A 38 -1.99 -9.53 -3.11
CA ALA A 38 -1.46 -9.82 -1.79
C ALA A 38 -0.28 -8.89 -1.46
N CYS A 39 0.67 -8.73 -2.40
CA CYS A 39 1.78 -7.80 -2.24
C CYS A 39 1.32 -6.35 -2.06
N LEU A 40 0.38 -5.88 -2.88
CA LEU A 40 -0.16 -4.51 -2.78
C LEU A 40 -0.79 -4.27 -1.41
N LEU A 41 -1.54 -5.23 -0.87
CA LEU A 41 -2.11 -5.14 0.48
C LEU A 41 -1.04 -5.07 1.57
N LYS A 42 0.08 -5.80 1.41
CA LYS A 42 1.23 -5.67 2.33
C LYS A 42 1.82 -4.26 2.24
N ILE A 43 2.04 -3.71 1.06
CA ILE A 43 2.53 -2.34 0.87
C ILE A 43 1.62 -1.30 1.54
N ILE A 44 0.31 -1.36 1.27
CA ILE A 44 -0.66 -0.42 1.85
C ILE A 44 -0.72 -0.55 3.37
N SER A 45 -0.73 -1.78 3.90
CA SER A 45 -0.76 -2.00 5.34
C SER A 45 0.52 -1.55 6.05
N SER A 46 1.69 -1.65 5.39
CA SER A 46 2.95 -1.09 5.91
C SER A 46 2.89 0.43 6.00
N LEU A 47 2.40 1.11 4.95
CA LEU A 47 2.22 2.56 4.97
C LEU A 47 1.26 2.98 6.09
N ARG A 48 0.11 2.29 6.18
CA ARG A 48 -0.85 2.53 7.25
C ARG A 48 -0.22 2.37 8.63
N TYR A 49 0.55 1.29 8.86
CA TYR A 49 1.21 1.07 10.15
C TYR A 49 2.14 2.23 10.53
N LEU A 50 3.00 2.66 9.61
CA LEU A 50 3.92 3.78 9.86
C LEU A 50 3.15 5.08 10.15
N SER A 51 2.09 5.35 9.38
CA SER A 51 1.22 6.51 9.61
C SER A 51 0.52 6.47 10.96
N ASP A 52 -0.06 5.32 11.33
CA ASP A 52 -0.80 5.14 12.58
C ASP A 52 0.13 5.30 13.81
N GLN A 53 1.41 4.94 13.68
CA GLN A 53 2.41 5.08 14.75
C GLN A 53 3.13 6.44 14.75
N GLY A 54 2.88 7.30 13.76
CA GLY A 54 3.61 8.56 13.61
C GLY A 54 5.10 8.37 13.26
N ILE A 55 5.47 7.21 12.71
CA ILE A 55 6.85 6.92 12.31
C ILE A 55 7.11 7.55 10.94
N PRO A 56 8.22 8.29 10.75
CA PRO A 56 8.57 8.85 9.45
C PRO A 56 8.64 7.77 8.37
N ILE A 57 7.87 7.91 7.29
CA ILE A 57 7.83 6.92 6.20
C ILE A 57 9.16 6.89 5.44
N ARG A 58 9.74 8.07 5.21
CA ARG A 58 10.96 8.28 4.41
C ARG A 58 12.17 8.54 5.29
N GLY A 59 13.35 8.19 4.76
CA GLY A 59 14.65 8.57 5.35
C GLY A 59 15.05 9.98 4.93
N GLN A 60 16.03 10.57 5.63
CA GLN A 60 16.49 11.95 5.36
C GLN A 60 17.32 12.10 4.08
N SER A 61 18.02 11.05 3.63
CA SER A 61 19.04 11.16 2.57
C SER A 61 19.02 10.06 1.51
N SER A 62 18.54 8.86 1.83
CA SER A 62 18.37 7.78 0.86
C SER A 62 17.18 6.89 1.21
N ASP A 63 16.59 6.28 0.18
CA ASP A 63 15.50 5.32 0.33
C ASP A 63 15.94 4.02 1.01
N GLU A 64 17.23 3.69 0.96
CA GLU A 64 17.82 2.53 1.64
C GLU A 64 17.66 2.61 3.17
N ARG A 65 17.60 3.82 3.73
CA ARG A 65 17.39 4.05 5.17
C ARG A 65 15.96 4.44 5.51
N SER A 66 15.02 4.31 4.57
CA SER A 66 13.62 4.61 4.86
C SER A 66 12.99 3.53 5.74
N ASN A 67 12.19 3.96 6.73
CA ASN A 67 11.45 3.02 7.57
C ASN A 67 10.48 2.17 6.74
N PHE A 68 9.95 2.73 5.65
CA PHE A 68 9.10 2.01 4.72
C PHE A 68 9.82 0.83 4.06
N ASN A 69 11.00 1.04 3.47
CA ASN A 69 11.74 -0.05 2.83
C ASN A 69 12.23 -1.08 3.85
N ASN A 70 12.70 -0.64 5.03
CA ASN A 70 13.10 -1.55 6.10
C ASN A 70 11.94 -2.42 6.58
N LEU A 71 10.75 -1.84 6.75
CA LEU A 71 9.56 -2.59 7.11
C LEU A 71 9.14 -3.58 6.02
N LEU A 72 9.24 -3.21 4.74
CA LEU A 72 8.94 -4.14 3.65
C LEU A 72 9.96 -5.27 3.55
N ASN A 73 11.24 -4.99 3.78
CA ASN A 73 12.29 -6.01 3.82
C ASN A 73 12.02 -7.01 4.95
N LEU A 74 11.72 -6.52 6.17
CA LEU A 74 11.32 -7.38 7.29
C LEU A 74 10.10 -8.24 6.95
N ARG A 75 9.06 -7.64 6.37
CA ARG A 75 7.84 -8.37 5.97
C ARG A 75 8.01 -9.28 4.76
N SER A 76 9.16 -9.21 4.09
CA SER A 76 9.47 -10.11 2.98
C SER A 76 10.04 -11.43 3.48
N GLU A 77 10.54 -11.47 4.72
CA GLU A 77 11.02 -12.69 5.37
C GLU A 77 9.88 -13.68 5.63
N ASP A 78 8.67 -13.18 5.89
CA ASP A 78 7.45 -13.97 6.13
C ASP A 78 6.44 -13.96 4.97
N SER A 79 6.70 -13.29 3.85
CA SER A 79 5.82 -13.25 2.69
C SER A 79 6.57 -13.46 1.38
N VAL A 80 6.36 -14.65 0.80
CA VAL A 80 6.97 -15.07 -0.48
C VAL A 80 6.54 -14.15 -1.63
N GLU A 81 5.30 -13.68 -1.64
CA GLU A 81 4.78 -12.78 -2.67
C GLU A 81 5.47 -11.41 -2.61
N LEU A 82 5.63 -10.87 -1.40
CA LEU A 82 6.34 -9.61 -1.20
C LEU A 82 7.82 -9.76 -1.55
N GLN A 83 8.48 -10.83 -1.11
CA GLN A 83 9.87 -11.10 -1.44
C GLN A 83 10.08 -11.18 -2.96
N LYS A 84 9.25 -11.95 -3.67
CA LYS A 84 9.28 -12.02 -5.14
C LYS A 84 9.07 -10.65 -5.77
N TRP A 85 8.24 -9.80 -5.18
CA TRP A 85 7.98 -8.45 -5.69
C TRP A 85 9.17 -7.51 -5.49
N LEU A 86 9.79 -7.54 -4.30
CA LEU A 86 10.97 -6.73 -3.97
C LEU A 86 12.18 -7.09 -4.82
N ASN A 87 12.31 -8.35 -5.22
CA ASN A 87 13.41 -8.84 -6.05
C ASN A 87 13.23 -8.61 -7.56
N ARG A 88 12.16 -7.94 -8.01
CA ARG A 88 11.98 -7.63 -9.44
C ARG A 88 12.95 -6.53 -9.88
N ASP A 89 13.48 -6.65 -11.09
CA ASP A 89 14.21 -5.55 -11.74
C ASP A 89 13.27 -4.53 -12.41
N SER A 90 12.00 -4.88 -12.54
CA SER A 90 10.97 -4.03 -13.11
C SER A 90 10.38 -3.05 -12.07
N TYR A 91 9.52 -2.15 -12.55
CA TYR A 91 8.82 -1.15 -11.74
C TYR A 91 8.17 -1.73 -10.47
N LYS A 92 8.38 -1.05 -9.34
CA LYS A 92 7.88 -1.43 -8.01
C LYS A 92 6.91 -0.37 -7.48
N TRP A 93 5.88 -0.80 -6.75
CA TRP A 93 4.93 0.08 -6.06
C TRP A 93 5.47 0.77 -4.80
N MET A 94 6.74 1.17 -4.83
CA MET A 94 7.45 1.73 -3.68
C MET A 94 7.95 3.15 -3.92
N SER A 95 7.72 3.73 -5.10
CA SER A 95 8.14 5.11 -5.37
C SER A 95 7.40 6.11 -4.47
N HIS A 96 8.01 7.27 -4.23
CA HIS A 96 7.42 8.30 -3.38
C HIS A 96 6.08 8.79 -3.91
N GLU A 97 5.91 8.83 -5.22
CA GLU A 97 4.67 9.19 -5.90
C GLU A 97 3.53 8.24 -5.53
N ILE A 98 3.79 6.93 -5.61
CA ILE A 98 2.79 5.90 -5.27
C ILE A 98 2.49 5.93 -3.77
N GLN A 99 3.51 6.11 -2.93
CA GLN A 99 3.31 6.28 -1.49
C GLN A 99 2.39 7.48 -1.21
N ASN A 100 2.63 8.63 -1.85
CA ASN A 100 1.80 9.82 -1.72
C ASN A 100 0.37 9.57 -2.23
N GLU A 101 0.21 8.89 -3.35
CA GLU A 101 -1.10 8.55 -3.89
C GLU A 101 -1.90 7.70 -2.90
N ILE A 102 -1.28 6.66 -2.33
CA ILE A 102 -1.90 5.80 -1.32
C ILE A 102 -2.30 6.60 -0.08
N LEU A 103 -1.42 7.47 0.41
CA LEU A 103 -1.73 8.33 1.56
C LEU A 103 -2.86 9.32 1.23
N ASN A 104 -2.87 9.88 0.03
CA ASN A 104 -3.92 10.80 -0.43
C ASN A 104 -5.28 10.11 -0.56
N MET A 105 -5.34 8.80 -0.83
CA MET A 105 -6.60 8.06 -0.80
C MET A 105 -7.27 8.11 0.58
N SER A 106 -6.50 8.22 1.67
CA SER A 106 -7.04 8.38 3.03
C SER A 106 -7.82 9.69 3.20
N HIS A 107 -7.49 10.73 2.41
CA HIS A 107 -8.23 11.99 2.43
C HIS A 107 -9.69 11.82 2.02
N SER A 108 -10.03 10.79 1.21
CA SER A 108 -11.44 10.50 0.90
C SER A 108 -12.23 10.08 2.15
N VAL A 109 -11.62 9.30 3.03
CA VAL A 109 -12.19 8.90 4.32
C VAL A 109 -12.32 10.12 5.23
N LEU A 110 -11.29 10.97 5.29
CA LEU A 110 -11.33 12.22 6.05
C LEU A 110 -12.47 13.13 5.57
N ARG A 111 -12.63 13.33 4.26
CA ARG A 111 -13.73 14.11 3.68
C ARG A 111 -15.10 13.56 4.09
N LYS A 112 -15.26 12.23 4.10
CA LYS A 112 -16.49 11.58 4.56
C LYS A 112 -16.73 11.81 6.06
N LEU A 113 -15.70 11.72 6.90
CA LEU A 113 -15.80 12.00 8.33
C LEU A 113 -16.18 13.46 8.59
N VAL A 114 -15.57 14.40 7.87
CA VAL A 114 -15.92 15.83 7.94
C VAL A 114 -17.38 16.05 7.54
N GLN A 115 -17.87 15.36 6.50
CA GLN A 115 -19.29 15.45 6.13
C GLN A 115 -20.21 14.92 7.24
N ASN A 116 -19.82 13.83 7.91
CA ASN A 116 -20.58 13.32 9.06
C ASN A 116 -20.61 14.32 10.22
N VAL A 117 -19.49 14.99 10.50
CA VAL A 117 -19.41 16.07 11.49
C VAL A 117 -20.35 17.23 11.11
N LYS A 118 -20.36 17.65 9.85
CA LYS A 118 -21.24 18.73 9.38
C LYS A 118 -22.73 18.39 9.50
N ASN A 119 -23.08 17.11 9.44
CA ASN A 119 -24.45 16.63 9.52
C ASN A 119 -24.91 16.33 10.96
N THR A 120 -24.04 16.38 11.97
CA THR A 120 -24.45 16.19 13.36
C THR A 120 -25.01 17.49 13.95
N VAL A 121 -25.98 17.35 14.86
CA VAL A 121 -26.56 18.48 15.60
C VAL A 121 -25.55 19.01 16.64
N TYR A 122 -24.77 18.12 17.24
CA TYR A 122 -23.85 18.47 18.33
C TYR A 122 -22.45 17.90 18.05
N PHE A 123 -21.45 18.76 18.15
CA PHE A 123 -20.03 18.43 18.15
C PHE A 123 -19.30 19.35 19.14
N SER A 124 -18.12 18.93 19.60
CA SER A 124 -17.20 19.76 20.36
C SER A 124 -15.87 19.90 19.65
N ILE A 125 -15.25 21.07 19.80
CA ILE A 125 -13.91 21.36 19.30
C ILE A 125 -13.04 21.67 20.51
N ILE A 126 -11.91 20.97 20.60
CA ILE A 126 -10.82 21.31 21.51
C ILE A 126 -9.75 21.93 20.64
N ALA A 127 -9.38 23.17 20.91
CA ALA A 127 -8.29 23.85 20.23
C ALA A 127 -7.19 24.15 21.26
N ASP A 128 -5.95 23.86 20.89
CA ASP A 128 -4.78 24.05 21.75
C ASP A 128 -3.68 24.70 20.93
N GLU A 129 -3.03 25.68 21.54
CA GLU A 129 -1.96 26.46 20.93
C GLU A 129 -0.72 26.38 21.82
N THR A 130 0.40 25.97 21.23
CA THR A 130 1.69 25.91 21.90
C THR A 130 2.73 26.63 21.07
N SER A 131 3.54 27.48 21.70
CA SER A 131 4.70 28.07 21.05
C SER A 131 5.92 27.17 21.27
N ASP A 132 6.66 26.87 20.21
CA ASP A 132 7.91 26.12 20.34
C ASP A 132 9.08 27.03 20.79
N ILE A 133 10.24 26.42 21.07
CA ILE A 133 11.46 27.13 21.47
C ILE A 133 11.98 28.13 20.42
N THR A 134 11.48 28.03 19.17
CA THR A 134 11.80 28.95 18.06
C THR A 134 10.73 30.03 17.89
N THR A 135 9.84 30.20 18.87
CA THR A 135 8.70 31.12 18.85
C THR A 135 7.72 30.89 17.70
N LYS A 136 7.72 29.68 17.12
CA LYS A 136 6.70 29.29 16.15
C LYS A 136 5.49 28.74 16.88
N GLU A 137 4.35 29.36 16.62
CA GLU A 137 3.06 28.91 17.11
C GLU A 137 2.65 27.63 16.36
N GLN A 138 2.33 26.59 17.11
CA GLN A 138 1.70 25.38 16.62
C GLN A 138 0.27 25.34 17.14
N PHE A 139 -0.69 25.37 16.22
CA PHE A 139 -2.10 25.28 16.51
C PHE A 139 -2.62 23.88 16.17
N SER A 140 -3.23 23.23 17.15
CA SER A 140 -3.90 21.94 16.96
C SER A 140 -5.38 22.06 17.32
N PHE A 141 -6.23 21.35 16.59
CA PHE A 141 -7.64 21.24 16.96
C PHE A 141 -8.15 19.80 16.79
N CYS A 142 -8.95 19.36 17.74
CA CYS A 142 -9.58 18.05 17.78
C CYS A 142 -11.10 18.22 17.73
N VAL A 143 -11.74 17.54 16.78
CA VAL A 143 -13.20 17.52 16.64
C VAL A 143 -13.75 16.22 17.22
N ARG A 144 -14.68 16.32 18.17
CA ARG A 144 -15.41 15.17 18.73
C ARG A 144 -16.89 15.28 18.39
N TYR A 145 -17.45 14.22 17.84
CA TYR A 145 -18.87 14.15 17.52
C TYR A 145 -19.42 12.76 17.83
N LYS A 146 -20.71 12.69 18.18
CA LYS A 146 -21.40 11.41 18.36
C LYS A 146 -22.04 11.01 17.03
N ASN A 147 -21.73 9.82 16.53
CA ASN A 147 -22.44 9.25 15.40
C ASN A 147 -23.80 8.74 15.90
N LEU A 148 -24.84 9.56 15.73
CA LEU A 148 -26.22 9.14 15.95
C LEU A 148 -26.59 8.22 14.77
N LYS A 149 -26.31 6.91 14.91
CA LYS A 149 -27.02 5.91 14.10
C LYS A 149 -28.49 5.98 14.54
N VAL A 150 -29.31 6.65 13.74
CA VAL A 150 -30.76 6.50 13.77
C VAL A 150 -31.11 5.19 13.07
#